data_AF-A0A540WU13-F1
#
_entry.id   AF-A0A540WU13-F1
#
_cell.length_a   1.000
_cell.length_b   1.000
_cell.length_c   1.000
_cell.angle_alpha   90.00
_cell.angle_beta   90.00
_cell.angle_gamma   90.00
#
_symmetry.space_group_name_H-M   'P 1'
#
loop_
_entity.id
_entity.type
_entity.pdbx_description
1 polymer ?
#
loop_
_entity_poly.entity_id
_entity_poly.type
_entity_poly.pdbx_seq_one_letter_code
_entity_poly.pdbx_strand_id
1 'polypeptide(L)'
;MHAAIEASYEGLLAELSRHFEHNDFLLGDRPSMGDFGLFGPLYAHQYRDPKSGEHLRRVAPRVAQWVERMLHPMPLSGEFRPDDEVPVTLLMVLRRMFIEQMPVLADTARRVSEWMGAHPGETLPRAIGMGAFVLEGQEGKRIVSPYSLWMLQRARDYFRSLTGCNRTAVAETLCAAGGQSFLDFDDPPRLARAGLSVRPG
;
A
#
# COMPACT_ATOMS: atom_id res chain seq x y z
N MET A 1 -11.18 11.79 14.45
CA MET A 1 -10.59 10.52 13.96
C MET A 1 -11.62 9.58 13.34
N HIS A 2 -12.70 9.17 14.01
CA HIS A 2 -13.69 8.23 13.42
C HIS A 2 -14.20 8.66 12.03
N ALA A 3 -14.74 9.87 11.92
CA ALA A 3 -15.19 10.41 10.63
C ALA A 3 -14.08 10.52 9.57
N ALA A 4 -12.82 10.75 9.98
CA ALA A 4 -11.69 10.79 9.06
C ALA A 4 -11.34 9.39 8.51
N ILE A 5 -11.50 8.36 9.34
CA ILE A 5 -11.33 6.97 8.89
C ILE A 5 -12.42 6.61 7.88
N GLU A 6 -13.67 6.95 8.16
CA GLU A 6 -14.79 6.70 7.24
C GLU A 6 -14.59 7.46 5.92
N ALA A 7 -14.24 8.75 5.97
CA ALA A 7 -14.00 9.55 4.78
C ALA A 7 -12.82 9.06 3.93
N SER A 8 -11.69 8.68 4.54
CA SER A 8 -10.57 8.09 3.81
C SER A 8 -10.93 6.75 3.18
N TYR A 9 -11.65 5.90 3.92
CA TYR A 9 -12.10 4.60 3.41
C TYR A 9 -13.07 4.74 2.23
N GLU A 10 -14.11 5.58 2.36
CA GLU A 10 -15.04 5.84 1.26
C GLU A 10 -14.33 6.52 0.07
N GLY A 11 -13.36 7.40 0.33
CA GLY A 11 -12.51 8.00 -0.69
C GLY A 11 -11.72 6.96 -1.49
N LEU A 12 -11.08 6.01 -0.80
CA LEU A 12 -10.42 4.87 -1.44
C LEU A 12 -11.41 4.04 -2.27
N LEU A 13 -12.58 3.73 -1.73
CA LEU A 13 -13.61 2.98 -2.45
C LEU A 13 -14.10 3.71 -3.71
N ALA A 14 -14.22 5.04 -3.67
CA ALA A 14 -14.60 5.85 -4.81
C ALA A 14 -13.51 5.85 -5.90
N GLU A 15 -12.24 6.00 -5.51
CA GLU A 15 -11.09 5.93 -6.43
C GLU A 15 -11.00 4.55 -7.11
N LEU A 16 -11.14 3.47 -6.33
CA LEU A 16 -11.19 2.11 -6.86
C LEU A 16 -12.42 1.88 -7.74
N SER A 17 -13.59 2.41 -7.38
CA SER A 17 -14.80 2.29 -8.21
C SER A 17 -14.63 2.95 -9.58
N ARG A 18 -13.95 4.10 -9.65
CA ARG A 18 -13.61 4.77 -10.92
C ARG A 18 -12.61 3.96 -11.73
N HIS A 19 -11.66 3.30 -11.06
CA HIS A 19 -10.71 2.43 -11.72
C HIS A 19 -11.38 1.20 -12.33
N PHE A 20 -12.20 0.49 -11.54
CA PHE A 20 -12.93 -0.71 -11.96
C PHE A 20 -14.14 -0.44 -12.86
N GLU A 21 -14.39 0.82 -13.22
CA GLU A 21 -15.35 1.15 -14.28
C GLU A 21 -14.83 0.74 -15.66
N HIS A 22 -13.51 0.71 -15.84
CA HIS A 22 -12.87 0.47 -17.14
C HIS A 22 -11.83 -0.66 -17.11
N ASN A 23 -11.61 -1.30 -15.97
CA ASN A 23 -10.60 -2.35 -15.80
C ASN A 23 -11.17 -3.46 -14.91
N ASP A 24 -10.92 -4.72 -15.25
CA ASP A 24 -11.34 -5.83 -14.40
C ASP A 24 -10.41 -6.05 -13.18
N PHE A 25 -9.17 -5.58 -13.26
CA PHE A 25 -8.13 -5.68 -12.24
C PHE A 25 -7.25 -4.43 -12.26
N LEU A 26 -6.34 -4.29 -11.28
CA LEU A 26 -5.55 -3.06 -11.12
C LEU A 26 -4.74 -2.66 -12.38
N LEU A 27 -4.28 -3.63 -13.16
CA LEU A 27 -3.39 -3.42 -14.31
C LEU A 27 -4.02 -3.82 -15.66
N GLY A 28 -5.35 -3.80 -15.75
CA GLY A 28 -6.10 -4.18 -16.96
C GLY A 28 -7.04 -5.35 -16.69
N ASP A 29 -7.00 -6.37 -17.55
CA ASP A 29 -7.96 -7.49 -17.51
C ASP A 29 -7.35 -8.76 -16.90
N ARG A 30 -6.07 -8.71 -16.53
CA ARG A 30 -5.35 -9.82 -15.88
C ARG A 30 -5.15 -9.57 -14.38
N PRO A 31 -5.47 -10.54 -13.49
CA PRO A 31 -5.19 -10.42 -12.07
C PRO A 31 -3.68 -10.34 -11.81
N SER A 32 -3.27 -9.40 -10.96
CA SER A 32 -1.87 -9.13 -10.66
C SER A 32 -1.53 -9.36 -9.17
N MET A 33 -0.24 -9.36 -8.83
CA MET A 33 0.20 -9.34 -7.43
C MET A 33 -0.37 -8.14 -6.65
N GLY A 34 -0.63 -7.02 -7.32
CA GLY A 34 -1.27 -5.85 -6.70
C GLY A 34 -2.69 -6.16 -6.26
N ASP A 35 -3.47 -6.86 -7.10
CA ASP A 35 -4.83 -7.28 -6.77
C ASP A 35 -4.85 -8.19 -5.54
N PHE A 36 -3.95 -9.17 -5.48
CA PHE A 36 -3.84 -10.06 -4.31
C PHE A 36 -3.46 -9.30 -3.03
N GLY A 37 -2.55 -8.33 -3.13
CA GLY A 37 -2.15 -7.49 -1.99
C GLY A 37 -3.29 -6.63 -1.44
N LEU A 38 -4.11 -6.07 -2.32
CA LEU A 38 -5.24 -5.22 -1.96
C LEU A 38 -6.48 -6.03 -1.53
N PHE A 39 -6.69 -7.19 -2.14
CA PHE A 39 -7.83 -8.08 -1.90
C PHE A 39 -7.89 -8.56 -0.46
N GLY A 40 -6.75 -9.00 0.11
CA GLY A 40 -6.68 -9.59 1.44
C GLY A 40 -7.43 -8.80 2.53
N PRO A 41 -7.04 -7.54 2.81
CA PRO A 41 -7.70 -6.73 3.83
C PRO A 41 -9.15 -6.34 3.45
N LEU A 42 -9.41 -5.95 2.20
CA LEU A 42 -10.75 -5.55 1.76
C LEU A 42 -11.76 -6.69 1.85
N TYR A 43 -11.36 -7.90 1.46
CA TYR A 43 -12.22 -9.07 1.59
C TYR A 43 -12.42 -9.45 3.06
N ALA A 44 -11.33 -9.67 3.80
CA ALA A 44 -11.40 -10.26 5.14
C ALA A 44 -12.07 -9.35 6.18
N HIS A 45 -11.81 -8.03 6.13
CA HIS A 45 -12.26 -7.09 7.15
C HIS A 45 -13.46 -6.24 6.72
N GLN A 46 -13.65 -6.02 5.41
CA GLN A 46 -14.74 -5.18 4.92
C GLN A 46 -15.85 -5.99 4.28
N TYR A 47 -15.56 -6.75 3.22
CA TYR A 47 -16.61 -7.42 2.45
C TYR A 47 -17.33 -8.52 3.23
N ARG A 48 -16.59 -9.31 4.03
CA ARG A 48 -17.15 -10.43 4.81
C ARG A 48 -17.96 -10.03 6.03
N ASP A 49 -17.72 -8.85 6.59
CA ASP A 49 -18.51 -8.37 7.73
C ASP A 49 -19.90 -7.95 7.24
N PRO A 50 -20.99 -8.34 7.92
CA PRO A 50 -22.34 -8.03 7.46
C PRO A 50 -22.59 -6.54 7.24
N LYS A 51 -22.13 -5.68 8.16
CA LYS A 51 -22.44 -4.25 8.12
C LYS A 51 -21.54 -3.50 7.14
N SER A 52 -20.21 -3.68 7.24
CA SER A 52 -19.30 -3.01 6.33
C SER A 52 -19.37 -3.59 4.91
N GLY A 53 -19.75 -4.85 4.76
CA GLY A 53 -20.04 -5.48 3.46
C GLY A 53 -21.30 -4.94 2.81
N GLU A 54 -22.40 -4.75 3.56
CA GLU A 54 -23.60 -4.08 3.05
C GLU A 54 -23.29 -2.64 2.62
N HIS A 55 -22.53 -1.93 3.44
CA HIS A 55 -22.07 -0.58 3.12
C HIS A 55 -21.23 -0.57 1.83
N LEU A 56 -20.21 -1.43 1.69
CA LEU A 56 -19.36 -1.52 0.50
C LEU A 56 -20.19 -1.81 -0.76
N ARG A 57 -21.10 -2.79 -0.72
CA ARG A 57 -22.00 -3.10 -1.86
C ARG A 57 -22.86 -1.90 -2.26
N ARG A 58 -23.29 -1.10 -1.28
CA ARG A 58 -24.11 0.11 -1.53
C ARG A 58 -23.30 1.25 -2.12
N VAL A 59 -22.13 1.57 -1.57
CA VAL A 59 -21.37 2.78 -1.95
C VAL A 59 -20.38 2.53 -3.09
N ALA A 60 -19.93 1.29 -3.28
CA ALA A 60 -18.90 0.91 -4.24
C ALA A 60 -19.18 -0.47 -4.87
N PRO A 61 -20.30 -0.65 -5.59
CA PRO A 61 -20.71 -1.93 -6.16
C PRO A 61 -19.66 -2.54 -7.12
N ARG A 62 -18.88 -1.71 -7.83
CA ARG A 62 -17.80 -2.18 -8.69
C ARG A 62 -16.64 -2.79 -7.90
N VAL A 63 -16.34 -2.23 -6.72
CA VAL A 63 -15.34 -2.81 -5.81
C VAL A 63 -15.85 -4.14 -5.24
N ALA A 64 -17.15 -4.25 -4.91
CA ALA A 64 -17.74 -5.53 -4.52
C ALA A 64 -17.59 -6.60 -5.62
N GLN A 65 -17.88 -6.24 -6.87
CA GLN A 65 -17.73 -7.15 -8.02
C GLN A 65 -16.27 -7.58 -8.23
N TRP A 66 -15.30 -6.66 -8.09
CA TRP A 66 -13.88 -7.01 -8.12
C TRP A 66 -13.50 -7.95 -6.95
N VAL A 67 -14.01 -7.73 -5.74
CA VAL A 67 -13.80 -8.66 -4.61
C VAL A 67 -14.37 -10.05 -4.91
N GLU A 68 -15.57 -10.12 -5.47
CA GLU A 68 -16.22 -11.38 -5.87
C GLU A 68 -15.42 -12.10 -6.96
N ARG A 69 -14.89 -11.36 -7.94
CA ARG A 69 -13.98 -11.88 -8.97
C ARG A 69 -12.68 -12.45 -8.36
N MET A 70 -12.12 -11.77 -7.37
CA MET A 70 -10.88 -12.18 -6.68
C MET A 70 -11.05 -13.37 -5.72
N LEU A 71 -12.28 -13.81 -5.41
CA LEU A 71 -12.49 -15.07 -4.67
C LEU A 71 -12.08 -16.29 -5.48
N HIS A 72 -12.33 -16.26 -6.78
CA HIS A 72 -12.06 -17.34 -7.71
C HIS A 72 -11.49 -16.78 -9.02
N PRO A 73 -10.32 -16.11 -8.98
CA PRO A 73 -9.75 -15.52 -10.18
C PRO A 73 -9.31 -16.64 -11.12
N MET A 74 -9.63 -16.52 -12.40
CA MET A 74 -9.10 -17.44 -13.39
C MET A 74 -7.60 -17.12 -13.58
N PRO A 75 -6.68 -18.04 -13.22
CA PRO A 75 -5.25 -17.75 -13.28
C PRO A 75 -4.81 -17.42 -14.71
N LEU A 76 -3.95 -16.40 -14.85
CA LEU A 76 -3.39 -15.95 -16.13
C LEU A 76 -4.45 -15.57 -17.20
N SER A 77 -5.69 -15.33 -16.79
CA SER A 77 -6.75 -14.82 -17.66
C SER A 77 -6.56 -13.35 -18.02
N GLY A 78 -7.18 -12.92 -19.12
CA GLY A 78 -7.07 -11.54 -19.63
C GLY A 78 -5.65 -11.14 -19.99
N GLU A 79 -5.44 -9.86 -20.24
CA GLU A 79 -4.13 -9.28 -20.52
C GLU A 79 -3.87 -8.07 -19.62
N PHE A 80 -2.59 -7.77 -19.38
CA PHE A 80 -2.23 -6.46 -18.85
C PHE A 80 -2.46 -5.40 -19.92
N ARG A 81 -2.54 -4.13 -19.52
CA ARG A 81 -2.56 -3.03 -20.49
C ARG A 81 -1.32 -3.12 -21.40
N PRO A 82 -1.49 -2.85 -22.71
CA PRO A 82 -0.38 -2.89 -23.67
C PRO A 82 0.69 -1.87 -23.30
N ASP A 83 1.91 -2.10 -23.82
CA ASP A 83 3.04 -1.17 -23.69
C ASP A 83 3.41 -0.80 -22.24
N ASP A 84 3.14 -1.69 -21.29
CA ASP A 84 3.31 -1.49 -19.83
C ASP A 84 2.59 -0.24 -19.30
N GLU A 85 1.49 0.17 -19.95
CA GLU A 85 0.73 1.34 -19.56
C GLU A 85 0.07 1.13 -18.17
N VAL A 86 0.33 2.05 -17.23
CA VAL A 86 -0.35 2.06 -15.94
C VAL A 86 -1.62 2.92 -16.04
N PRO A 87 -2.82 2.38 -15.75
CA PRO A 87 -4.05 3.16 -15.84
C PRO A 87 -3.99 4.45 -15.00
N VAL A 88 -4.34 5.59 -15.60
CA VAL A 88 -4.32 6.90 -14.91
C VAL A 88 -5.20 6.92 -13.66
N THR A 89 -6.27 6.13 -13.66
CA THR A 89 -7.17 5.95 -12.50
C THR A 89 -6.49 5.23 -11.35
N LEU A 90 -5.54 4.32 -11.62
CA LEU A 90 -4.73 3.66 -10.59
C LEU A 90 -3.76 4.64 -9.92
N LEU A 91 -3.26 5.64 -10.66
CA LEU A 91 -2.37 6.66 -10.08
C LEU A 91 -3.04 7.46 -8.96
N MET A 92 -4.37 7.61 -9.00
CA MET A 92 -5.14 8.27 -7.92
C MET A 92 -5.15 7.43 -6.64
N VAL A 93 -5.33 6.11 -6.78
CA VAL A 93 -5.25 5.17 -5.65
C VAL A 93 -3.83 5.18 -5.06
N LEU A 94 -2.80 5.12 -5.91
CA LEU A 94 -1.40 5.19 -5.46
C LEU A 94 -1.10 6.52 -4.76
N ARG A 95 -1.63 7.63 -5.26
CA ARG A 95 -1.49 8.94 -4.63
C ARG A 95 -2.04 8.96 -3.21
N ARG A 96 -3.22 8.39 -2.97
CA ARG A 96 -3.76 8.23 -1.61
C ARG A 96 -2.81 7.44 -0.73
N MET A 97 -2.29 6.31 -1.22
CA MET A 97 -1.33 5.49 -0.47
C MET A 97 -0.06 6.27 -0.11
N PHE A 98 0.47 7.09 -1.03
CA PHE A 98 1.63 7.93 -0.74
C PHE A 98 1.34 8.98 0.33
N ILE A 99 0.22 9.70 0.21
CA ILE A 99 -0.18 10.74 1.16
C ILE A 99 -0.37 10.16 2.57
N GLU A 100 -1.04 9.01 2.68
CA GLU A 100 -1.41 8.45 3.98
C GLU A 100 -0.32 7.58 4.62
N GLN A 101 0.50 6.87 3.83
CA GLN A 101 1.46 5.89 4.36
C GLN A 101 2.91 6.39 4.41
N MET A 102 3.37 7.20 3.44
CA MET A 102 4.79 7.59 3.40
C MET A 102 5.25 8.40 4.61
N PRO A 103 4.48 9.37 5.15
CA PRO A 103 4.87 10.08 6.36
C PRO A 103 5.03 9.13 7.56
N VAL A 104 4.15 8.13 7.68
CA VAL A 104 4.24 7.11 8.73
C VAL A 104 5.50 6.25 8.56
N LEU A 105 5.80 5.83 7.33
CA LEU A 105 6.97 5.02 7.02
C LEU A 105 8.27 5.78 7.28
N ALA A 106 8.31 7.08 6.96
CA ALA A 106 9.46 7.95 7.23
C ALA A 106 9.69 8.11 8.75
N ASP A 107 8.65 8.39 9.54
CA ASP A 107 8.77 8.44 11.01
C ASP A 107 9.18 7.08 11.59
N THR A 108 8.66 5.98 11.04
CA THR A 108 9.05 4.62 11.43
C THR A 108 10.52 4.37 11.14
N ALA A 109 11.04 4.76 9.97
CA ALA A 109 12.45 4.60 9.59
C ALA A 109 13.38 5.38 10.53
N ARG A 110 13.02 6.63 10.85
CA ARG A 110 13.77 7.44 11.82
C ARG A 110 13.83 6.77 13.19
N ARG A 111 12.68 6.35 13.73
CA ARG A 111 12.60 5.70 15.06
C ARG A 111 13.31 4.37 15.12
N VAL A 112 13.23 3.56 14.06
CA VAL A 112 13.97 2.29 13.97
C VAL A 112 15.47 2.54 13.96
N SER A 113 15.94 3.52 13.19
CA SER A 113 17.36 3.88 13.13
C SER A 113 17.87 4.39 14.48
N GLU A 114 17.12 5.26 15.15
CA GLU A 114 17.41 5.74 16.51
C GLU A 114 17.45 4.58 17.52
N TRP A 115 16.46 3.69 17.47
CA TRP A 115 16.40 2.55 18.38
C TRP A 115 17.60 1.61 18.19
N MET A 116 17.95 1.29 16.95
CA MET A 116 19.08 0.42 16.63
C MET A 116 20.43 1.06 17.01
N GLY A 117 20.55 2.38 16.90
CA GLY A 117 21.73 3.10 17.37
C GLY A 117 21.88 3.08 18.90
N ALA A 118 20.77 3.16 19.62
CA ALA A 118 20.76 3.13 21.08
C ALA A 118 20.89 1.72 21.69
N HIS A 119 20.55 0.66 20.94
CA HIS A 119 20.50 -0.73 21.40
C HIS A 119 21.34 -1.65 20.49
N PRO A 120 22.67 -1.43 20.40
CA PRO A 120 23.52 -2.21 19.49
C PRO A 120 23.54 -3.69 19.87
N GLY A 121 23.24 -4.56 18.88
CA GLY A 121 23.24 -6.02 19.06
C GLY A 121 21.96 -6.60 19.67
N GLU A 122 21.00 -5.75 20.05
CA GLU A 122 19.72 -6.19 20.59
C GLU A 122 18.71 -6.56 19.49
N THR A 123 17.72 -7.36 19.86
CA THR A 123 16.63 -7.75 18.95
C THR A 123 15.62 -6.62 18.84
N LEU A 124 15.41 -6.14 17.61
CA LEU A 124 14.43 -5.09 17.31
C LEU A 124 13.02 -5.53 17.75
N PRO A 125 12.32 -4.74 18.59
CA PRO A 125 10.99 -5.09 19.07
C PRO A 125 9.95 -5.01 17.94
N ARG A 126 8.83 -5.73 18.09
CA ARG A 126 7.71 -5.69 17.13
C ARG A 126 7.02 -4.33 17.05
N ALA A 127 7.15 -3.53 18.11
CA ALA A 127 6.57 -2.21 18.26
C ALA A 127 7.57 -1.25 18.94
N ILE A 128 7.79 -0.08 18.35
CA ILE A 128 8.59 1.02 18.95
C ILE A 128 7.63 2.11 19.42
N GLY A 129 6.74 1.74 20.33
CA GLY A 129 5.70 2.61 20.86
C GLY A 129 4.64 3.03 19.83
N MET A 130 4.07 4.21 20.06
CA MET A 130 3.01 4.81 19.23
C MET A 130 3.55 6.03 18.47
N GLY A 131 3.28 6.09 17.18
CA GLY A 131 3.62 7.20 16.28
C GLY A 131 2.36 7.92 15.79
N ALA A 132 2.51 9.19 15.46
CA ALA A 132 1.42 9.98 14.90
C ALA A 132 1.18 9.60 13.43
N PHE A 133 -0.06 9.75 12.98
CA PHE A 133 -0.40 9.77 11.57
C PHE A 133 -1.47 10.83 11.32
N VAL A 134 -1.59 11.30 10.09
CA VAL A 134 -2.63 12.23 9.67
C VAL A 134 -3.51 11.55 8.64
N LEU A 135 -4.82 11.67 8.82
CA LEU A 135 -5.81 11.15 7.89
C LEU A 135 -6.94 12.16 7.75
N GLU A 136 -7.26 12.57 6.52
CA GLU A 136 -8.26 13.62 6.24
C GLU A 136 -8.08 14.87 7.12
N GLY A 137 -6.82 15.30 7.29
CA GLY A 137 -6.45 16.45 8.12
C GLY A 137 -6.53 16.24 9.64
N GLN A 138 -6.89 15.04 10.12
CA GLN A 138 -7.01 14.71 11.54
C GLN A 138 -5.83 13.87 12.02
N GLU A 139 -5.25 14.23 13.16
CA GLU A 139 -4.15 13.46 13.77
C GLU A 139 -4.67 12.25 14.58
N GLY A 140 -3.97 11.12 14.45
CA GLY A 140 -4.19 9.90 15.20
C GLY A 140 -2.88 9.26 15.66
N LYS A 141 -2.98 8.18 16.44
CA LYS A 141 -1.83 7.40 16.89
C LYS A 141 -1.94 5.96 16.44
N ARG A 142 -0.83 5.39 15.96
CA ARG A 142 -0.71 3.98 15.54
C ARG A 142 0.56 3.37 16.08
N ILE A 143 0.60 2.03 16.15
CA ILE A 143 1.82 1.31 16.51
C ILE A 143 2.90 1.57 15.46
N VAL A 144 4.10 1.93 15.91
CA VAL A 144 5.30 2.00 15.07
C VAL A 144 5.83 0.59 14.90
N SER A 145 5.55 -0.05 13.76
CA SER A 145 5.94 -1.44 13.51
C SER A 145 7.10 -1.53 12.52
N PRO A 146 8.29 -2.00 12.94
CA PRO A 146 9.44 -2.15 12.03
C PRO A 146 9.19 -3.10 10.87
N TYR A 147 8.22 -4.02 11.00
CA TYR A 147 7.81 -4.91 9.91
C TYR A 147 7.32 -4.16 8.67
N SER A 148 6.71 -2.97 8.84
CA SER A 148 6.29 -2.14 7.72
C SER A 148 7.46 -1.65 6.86
N LEU A 149 8.61 -1.38 7.47
CA LEU A 149 9.82 -1.00 6.75
C LEU A 149 10.40 -2.17 5.97
N TRP A 150 10.35 -3.40 6.50
CA TRP A 150 10.77 -4.57 5.73
C TRP A 150 9.90 -4.78 4.48
N MET A 151 8.60 -4.48 4.55
CA MET A 151 7.73 -4.52 3.36
C MET A 151 8.13 -3.42 2.36
N LEU A 152 8.33 -2.19 2.82
CA LEU A 152 8.78 -1.08 1.97
C LEU A 152 10.14 -1.36 1.32
N GLN A 153 11.09 -1.91 2.08
CA GLN A 153 12.44 -2.26 1.63
C GLN A 153 12.40 -3.15 0.38
N ARG A 154 11.45 -4.10 0.29
CA ARG A 154 11.32 -4.97 -0.89
C ARG A 154 10.92 -4.20 -2.16
N ALA A 155 10.00 -3.25 -2.03
CA ALA A 155 9.61 -2.38 -3.14
C ALA A 155 10.75 -1.44 -3.54
N ARG A 156 11.46 -0.87 -2.55
CA ARG A 156 12.64 -0.04 -2.75
C ARG A 156 13.78 -0.79 -3.43
N ASP A 157 14.06 -2.01 -3.00
CA ASP A 157 15.08 -2.88 -3.59
C ASP A 157 14.79 -3.20 -5.04
N TYR A 158 13.52 -3.50 -5.36
CA TYR A 158 13.09 -3.72 -6.74
C TYR A 158 13.28 -2.46 -7.58
N PHE A 159 12.82 -1.30 -7.11
CA PHE A 159 13.01 -0.03 -7.83
C PHE A 159 14.50 0.28 -8.04
N ARG A 160 15.35 0.08 -7.03
CA ARG A 160 16.80 0.35 -7.10
C ARG A 160 17.55 -0.61 -8.02
N SER A 161 17.01 -1.82 -8.25
CA SER A 161 17.60 -2.77 -9.20
C SER A 161 17.30 -2.45 -10.66
N LEU A 162 16.26 -1.63 -10.92
CA LEU A 162 15.96 -1.16 -12.27
C LEU A 162 17.08 -0.26 -12.81
N THR A 163 17.29 -0.33 -14.12
CA THR A 163 18.28 0.48 -14.84
C THR A 163 17.67 1.01 -16.16
N GLY A 164 18.33 1.99 -16.78
CA GLY A 164 17.95 2.49 -18.11
C GLY A 164 16.52 3.05 -18.21
N CYS A 165 15.85 2.74 -19.32
CA CYS A 165 14.48 3.19 -19.61
C CYS A 165 13.47 2.69 -18.57
N ASN A 166 13.61 1.47 -18.07
CA ASN A 166 12.68 0.89 -17.09
C ASN A 166 12.68 1.67 -15.78
N ARG A 167 13.87 2.07 -15.28
CA ARG A 167 13.95 2.90 -14.07
C ARG A 167 13.30 4.27 -14.28
N THR A 168 13.52 4.85 -15.45
CA THR A 168 12.98 6.17 -15.80
C THR A 168 11.45 6.13 -15.87
N ALA A 169 10.89 5.16 -16.60
CA ALA A 169 9.45 4.98 -16.74
C ALA A 169 8.75 4.75 -15.39
N VAL A 170 9.34 3.92 -14.51
CA VAL A 170 8.80 3.71 -13.16
C VAL A 170 8.91 4.97 -12.31
N ALA A 171 10.03 5.70 -12.37
CA ALA A 171 10.18 6.95 -11.62
C ALA A 171 9.16 8.02 -12.06
N GLU A 172 8.92 8.16 -13.36
CA GLU A 172 7.92 9.07 -13.93
C GLU A 172 6.51 8.70 -13.46
N THR A 173 6.16 7.42 -13.52
CA THR A 173 4.86 6.91 -13.05
C THR A 173 4.66 7.18 -11.56
N LEU A 174 5.67 6.89 -10.73
CA LEU A 174 5.62 7.15 -9.29
C LEU A 174 5.52 8.65 -9.02
N CYS A 175 6.26 9.49 -9.75
CA CYS A 175 6.19 10.95 -9.63
C CYS A 175 4.78 11.48 -9.98
N ALA A 176 4.17 10.99 -11.06
CA ALA A 176 2.79 11.35 -11.45
C ALA A 176 1.76 10.98 -10.36
N ALA A 177 2.00 9.89 -9.64
CA ALA A 177 1.21 9.49 -8.47
C ALA A 177 1.57 10.28 -7.19
N GLY A 178 2.55 11.19 -7.19
CA GLY A 178 2.98 11.93 -5.99
C GLY A 178 3.95 11.16 -5.10
N GLY A 179 4.56 10.09 -5.61
CA GLY A 179 5.50 9.22 -4.91
C GLY A 179 6.91 9.77 -4.76
N GLN A 180 7.11 11.10 -4.77
CA GLN A 180 8.44 11.71 -4.60
C GLN A 180 9.09 11.27 -3.29
N SER A 181 8.30 11.20 -2.21
CA SER A 181 8.77 10.71 -0.90
C SER A 181 9.17 9.24 -0.92
N PHE A 182 8.63 8.43 -1.82
CA PHE A 182 9.10 7.07 -2.03
C PHE A 182 10.42 7.05 -2.80
N LEU A 183 10.59 7.90 -3.81
CA LEU A 183 11.82 7.97 -4.62
C LEU A 183 13.01 8.42 -3.76
N ASP A 184 12.82 9.49 -2.99
CA ASP A 184 13.82 10.13 -2.14
C ASP A 184 13.88 9.53 -0.72
N PHE A 185 13.23 8.39 -0.51
CA PHE A 185 13.16 7.76 0.80
C PHE A 185 14.55 7.44 1.35
N ASP A 186 14.82 7.93 2.57
CA ASP A 186 16.04 7.61 3.33
C ASP A 186 15.91 6.20 3.91
N ASP A 187 16.53 5.23 3.22
CA ASP A 187 16.41 3.82 3.56
C ASP A 187 17.12 3.54 4.92
N PRO A 188 16.41 3.03 5.95
CA PRO A 188 17.00 2.71 7.26
C PRO A 188 17.96 1.52 7.18
N PRO A 189 18.68 1.18 8.28
CA PRO A 189 19.44 -0.04 8.35
C PRO A 189 18.63 -1.26 7.89
N ARG A 190 19.29 -2.19 7.18
CA ARG A 190 18.66 -3.34 6.55
C ARG A 190 17.90 -4.17 7.58
N LEU A 191 16.74 -4.68 7.16
CA LEU A 191 15.91 -5.57 7.95
C LEU A 191 15.77 -6.93 7.26
N ALA A 192 15.83 -7.99 8.04
CA ALA A 192 15.53 -9.35 7.64
C ALA A 192 14.25 -9.85 8.33
N ARG A 193 13.41 -10.60 7.62
CA ARG A 193 12.20 -11.20 8.21
C ARG A 193 12.58 -12.27 9.23
N ALA A 194 11.92 -12.26 10.38
CA ALA A 194 12.06 -13.24 11.45
C ALA A 194 10.66 -13.64 11.97
N GLY A 195 10.05 -14.66 11.37
CA GLY A 195 8.68 -15.08 11.69
C GLY A 195 7.65 -13.98 11.44
N LEU A 196 6.97 -13.55 12.52
CA LEU A 196 6.00 -12.44 12.55
C LEU A 196 6.63 -11.09 12.98
N SER A 197 7.96 -11.00 12.91
CA SER A 197 8.76 -9.81 13.24
C SER A 197 9.86 -9.60 12.19
N VAL A 198 10.74 -8.64 12.46
CA VAL A 198 11.98 -8.38 11.74
C VAL A 198 13.15 -8.33 12.72
N ARG A 199 14.35 -8.52 12.19
CA ARG A 199 15.63 -8.32 12.89
C ARG A 199 16.56 -7.47 12.03
N PRO A 200 17.58 -6.83 12.61
CA PRO A 200 18.68 -6.25 11.83
C PRO A 200 19.22 -7.28 10.82
N GLY A 201 19.31 -6.87 9.56
CA GLY A 201 19.66 -7.69 8.41
C GLY A 201 21.14 -7.65 8.04
#